data_AF-A0A0E0BEC8-F1
#
_entry.id   AF-A0A0E0BEC8-F1
#
_cell.length_a   1.000
_cell.length_b   1.000
_cell.length_c   1.000
_cell.angle_alpha   90.00
_cell.angle_beta   90.00
_cell.angle_gamma   90.00
#
_symmetry.space_group_name_H-M   'P 1'
#
loop_
_entity.id
_entity.type
_entity.pdbx_description
1 polymer ?
#
loop_
_entity_poly.entity_id
_entity_poly.type
_entity_poly.pdbx_seq_one_letter_code
_entity_poly.pdbx_strand_id
1 'polypeptide(L)'
;MCKIAEEMRPHPVVVSMLKVMISIIPTWRVVPTNDVIDLAYRMQGKRDEIRRNPLCYKGRPRLKTAYELLRVSILIESTILPQVSLPFLILHGAADRVTDPSVSDLLYRSAATTDKTFNLYTGMWHALTSGELPHNIDAVFRDIIDWLHHRTSPTSASHDSSTSSEAERKAKHDDTTHDCGKQTS
;
A
#
# COMPACT_ATOMS: atom_id res chain seq x y z
N MET A 1 2.98 0.21 -6.03
CA MET A 1 4.31 -0.11 -6.58
C MET A 1 4.38 0.39 -8.01
N CYS A 2 5.25 1.36 -8.32
CA CYS A 2 5.42 1.89 -9.67
C CYS A 2 6.68 1.35 -10.37
N LYS A 3 7.50 0.59 -9.63
CA LYS A 3 8.75 -0.03 -10.03
C LYS A 3 9.02 -1.22 -9.09
N ILE A 4 9.79 -2.19 -9.57
CA ILE A 4 10.38 -3.26 -8.74
C ILE A 4 11.83 -2.87 -8.43
N ALA A 5 12.24 -3.01 -7.18
CA ALA A 5 13.61 -2.74 -6.76
C ALA A 5 14.60 -3.58 -7.59
N GLU A 6 15.74 -2.99 -7.97
CA GLU A 6 16.65 -3.61 -8.95
C GLU A 6 17.18 -4.96 -8.48
N GLU A 7 17.46 -5.08 -7.18
CA GLU A 7 17.90 -6.30 -6.53
C GLU A 7 16.86 -7.42 -6.52
N MET A 8 15.58 -7.08 -6.68
CA MET A 8 14.46 -8.02 -6.73
C MET A 8 14.07 -8.40 -8.16
N ARG A 9 14.71 -7.82 -9.19
CA ARG A 9 14.37 -8.10 -10.58
C ARG A 9 14.89 -9.48 -11.01
N PRO A 10 14.01 -10.38 -11.51
CA PRO A 10 14.46 -11.65 -12.05
C PRO A 10 15.26 -11.44 -13.34
N HIS A 11 16.31 -12.25 -13.52
CA HIS A 11 17.13 -12.21 -14.72
C HIS A 11 16.27 -12.43 -16.00
N PRO A 12 16.53 -11.74 -17.13
CA PRO A 12 15.69 -11.81 -18.33
C PRO A 12 15.43 -13.23 -18.85
N VAL A 13 16.42 -14.11 -18.75
CA VAL A 13 16.29 -15.53 -19.12
C VAL A 13 15.25 -16.25 -18.24
N VAL A 14 15.25 -15.97 -16.92
CA VAL A 14 14.26 -16.51 -15.99
C VAL A 14 12.87 -16.03 -16.39
N VAL A 15 12.71 -14.75 -16.74
CA VAL A 15 11.43 -14.20 -17.21
C VAL A 15 10.96 -14.93 -18.47
N SER A 16 11.84 -15.18 -19.44
CA SER A 16 11.48 -15.92 -20.67
C SER A 16 11.05 -17.36 -20.39
N MET A 17 11.74 -18.07 -19.49
CA MET A 17 11.32 -19.41 -19.06
C MET A 17 9.96 -19.39 -18.35
N LEU A 18 9.76 -18.42 -17.45
CA LEU A 18 8.47 -18.24 -16.75
C LEU A 18 7.32 -18.01 -17.74
N LYS A 19 7.54 -17.25 -18.82
CA LYS A 19 6.53 -17.05 -19.88
C LYS A 19 6.07 -18.37 -20.50
N VAL A 20 7.00 -19.29 -20.78
CA VAL A 20 6.66 -20.62 -21.32
C VAL A 20 5.91 -21.43 -20.27
N MET A 21 6.35 -21.44 -19.03
CA MET A 21 5.67 -22.18 -17.95
C MET A 21 4.24 -21.69 -17.70
N ILE A 22 3.96 -20.40 -17.92
CA ILE A 22 2.61 -19.82 -17.77
C ILE A 22 1.61 -20.40 -18.76
N SER A 23 2.02 -20.87 -19.95
CA SER A 23 1.08 -21.50 -20.88
C SER A 23 0.62 -22.88 -20.40
N ILE A 24 1.41 -23.55 -19.56
CA ILE A 24 1.16 -24.91 -19.08
C ILE A 24 0.53 -24.91 -17.68
N ILE A 25 1.10 -24.13 -16.75
CA ILE A 25 0.73 -24.13 -15.32
C ILE A 25 0.43 -22.74 -14.75
N PRO A 26 -0.45 -21.93 -15.38
CA PRO A 26 -0.67 -20.53 -15.01
C PRO A 26 -1.19 -20.35 -13.58
N THR A 27 -1.91 -21.33 -13.05
CA THR A 27 -2.62 -21.26 -11.78
C THR A 27 -1.84 -21.83 -10.59
N TRP A 28 -0.66 -22.42 -10.84
CA TRP A 28 0.15 -23.05 -9.80
C TRP A 28 0.72 -22.01 -8.83
N ARG A 29 0.63 -22.32 -7.53
CA ARG A 29 1.07 -21.47 -6.41
C ARG A 29 2.53 -21.75 -6.05
N VAL A 30 3.43 -21.44 -6.98
CA VAL A 30 4.85 -21.85 -6.89
C VAL A 30 5.82 -20.69 -6.69
N VAL A 31 5.35 -19.45 -6.79
CA VAL A 31 6.22 -18.27 -6.76
C VAL A 31 6.79 -18.06 -5.35
N PRO A 32 8.11 -18.10 -5.17
CA PRO A 32 8.73 -17.84 -3.88
C PRO A 32 8.40 -16.43 -3.39
N THR A 33 7.94 -16.35 -2.15
CA THR A 33 7.62 -15.10 -1.46
C THR A 33 8.00 -15.26 0.01
N ASN A 34 8.47 -14.18 0.61
CA ASN A 34 8.74 -14.11 2.04
C ASN A 34 7.48 -13.63 2.78
N ASP A 35 7.36 -13.95 4.06
CA ASP A 35 6.33 -13.36 4.90
C ASP A 35 6.60 -11.85 5.06
N VAL A 36 5.77 -11.04 4.41
CA VAL A 36 5.89 -9.58 4.44
C VAL A 36 5.21 -8.95 5.66
N ILE A 37 4.43 -9.71 6.45
CA ILE A 37 3.68 -9.16 7.59
C ILE A 37 4.64 -8.59 8.63
N ASP A 38 5.71 -9.31 8.96
CA ASP A 38 6.72 -8.85 9.94
C ASP A 38 7.54 -7.66 9.45
N LEU A 39 7.58 -7.42 8.13
CA LEU A 39 8.26 -6.28 7.51
C LEU A 39 7.31 -5.08 7.33
N ALA A 40 6.02 -5.35 7.15
CA ALA A 40 5.03 -4.33 6.83
C ALA A 40 4.50 -3.59 8.07
N TYR A 41 4.30 -4.32 9.17
CA TYR A 41 3.63 -3.83 10.37
C TYR A 41 4.63 -3.69 11.49
N ARG A 42 4.71 -2.52 12.12
CA ARG A 42 5.60 -2.28 13.25
C ARG A 42 5.06 -2.89 14.54
N MET A 43 3.75 -2.81 14.75
CA MET A 43 3.08 -3.25 15.98
C MET A 43 2.81 -4.76 15.98
N GLN A 44 3.27 -5.47 17.02
CA GLN A 44 3.06 -6.92 17.16
C GLN A 44 1.57 -7.30 17.18
N GLY A 45 0.75 -6.58 17.95
CA GLY A 45 -0.68 -6.87 18.03
C GLY A 45 -1.39 -6.83 16.66
N LYS A 46 -0.96 -5.93 15.76
CA LYS A 46 -1.49 -5.85 14.39
C LYS A 46 -1.03 -7.02 13.52
N ARG A 47 0.20 -7.50 13.70
CA ARG A 47 0.68 -8.72 13.03
C ARG A 47 -0.16 -9.93 13.44
N ASP A 48 -0.44 -10.07 14.73
CA ASP A 48 -1.21 -11.18 15.28
C ASP A 48 -2.68 -11.15 14.85
N GLU A 49 -3.27 -9.96 14.76
CA GLU A 49 -4.60 -9.73 14.18
C GLU A 49 -4.67 -10.20 12.72
N ILE A 50 -3.72 -9.77 11.88
CA ILE A 50 -3.67 -10.14 10.45
C ILE A 50 -3.43 -11.63 10.26
N ARG A 51 -2.54 -12.24 11.05
CA ARG A 51 -2.26 -13.68 10.97
C ARG A 51 -3.47 -14.54 11.35
N ARG A 52 -4.29 -14.06 12.29
CA ARG A 52 -5.54 -14.71 12.70
C ARG A 52 -6.69 -14.48 11.73
N ASN A 53 -6.60 -13.48 10.84
CA ASN A 53 -7.65 -13.20 9.86
C ASN A 53 -7.82 -14.39 8.87
N PRO A 54 -8.98 -15.08 8.87
CA PRO A 54 -9.24 -16.21 7.97
C PRO A 54 -9.38 -15.77 6.50
N LEU A 55 -9.65 -14.48 6.25
CA LEU A 55 -9.77 -13.91 4.90
C LEU A 55 -8.40 -13.56 4.30
N CYS A 56 -7.32 -13.59 5.08
CA CYS A 56 -5.98 -13.31 4.58
C CYS A 56 -5.46 -14.52 3.77
N TYR A 57 -5.05 -14.28 2.53
CA TYR A 57 -4.47 -15.33 1.69
C TYR A 57 -3.07 -15.71 2.18
N LYS A 58 -2.88 -16.98 2.57
CA LYS A 58 -1.63 -17.52 3.12
C LYS A 58 -0.77 -18.31 2.12
N GLY A 59 -1.28 -18.49 0.90
CA GLY A 59 -0.58 -19.26 -0.12
C GLY A 59 0.48 -18.45 -0.83
N ARG A 60 1.35 -19.12 -1.58
CA ARG A 60 2.23 -18.47 -2.55
C ARG A 60 1.43 -17.82 -3.68
N PRO A 61 1.91 -16.72 -4.30
CA PRO A 61 1.29 -16.19 -5.50
C PRO A 61 1.23 -17.23 -6.62
N ARG A 62 0.18 -17.12 -7.44
CA ARG A 62 0.06 -17.92 -8.65
C ARG A 62 1.05 -17.41 -9.69
N LEU A 63 1.60 -18.33 -10.49
CA LEU A 63 2.62 -18.02 -11.48
C LEU A 63 2.20 -16.90 -12.45
N LYS A 64 1.01 -17.00 -13.03
CA LYS A 64 0.51 -15.96 -13.95
C LYS A 64 0.33 -14.61 -13.24
N THR A 65 -0.18 -14.60 -12.01
CA THR A 65 -0.36 -13.36 -11.22
C THR A 65 0.98 -12.65 -11.00
N ALA A 66 2.01 -13.37 -10.57
CA ALA A 66 3.33 -12.76 -10.33
C ALA A 66 3.95 -12.21 -11.62
N TYR A 67 3.80 -12.92 -12.74
CA TYR A 67 4.29 -12.44 -14.03
C TYR A 67 3.54 -11.20 -14.53
N GLU A 68 2.22 -11.14 -14.35
CA GLU A 68 1.42 -9.96 -14.69
C GLU A 68 1.83 -8.74 -13.85
N LEU A 69 2.06 -8.94 -12.55
CA LEU A 69 2.59 -7.90 -11.66
C LEU A 69 3.98 -7.41 -12.13
N LEU A 70 4.88 -8.32 -12.51
CA LEU A 70 6.18 -7.98 -13.07
C LEU A 70 6.05 -7.15 -14.35
N ARG A 71 5.24 -7.63 -15.30
CA ARG A 71 5.04 -6.97 -16.61
C ARG A 71 4.46 -5.57 -16.45
N VAL A 72 3.42 -5.43 -15.63
CA VAL A 72 2.77 -4.14 -15.38
C VAL A 72 3.72 -3.19 -14.64
N SER A 73 4.52 -3.68 -13.68
CA SER A 73 5.49 -2.82 -12.99
C SER A 73 6.55 -2.26 -13.93
N ILE A 74 7.05 -3.08 -14.87
CA ILE A 74 7.99 -2.62 -15.90
C ILE A 74 7.34 -1.58 -16.81
N LEU A 75 6.11 -1.84 -17.27
CA LEU A 75 5.36 -0.92 -18.12
C LEU A 75 5.12 0.43 -17.43
N ILE A 76 4.75 0.41 -16.14
CA ILE A 76 4.51 1.63 -15.37
C ILE A 76 5.79 2.47 -15.32
N GLU A 77 6.91 1.85 -14.92
CA GLU A 77 8.20 2.53 -14.81
C GLU A 77 8.68 3.11 -16.15
N SER A 78 8.59 2.35 -17.24
CA SER A 78 9.15 2.76 -18.53
C SER A 78 8.29 3.77 -19.27
N THR A 79 6.97 3.77 -19.04
CA THR A 79 6.03 4.44 -19.95
C THR A 79 5.02 5.30 -19.23
N ILE A 80 4.47 4.87 -18.10
CA ILE A 80 3.32 5.54 -17.47
C ILE A 80 3.76 6.65 -16.52
N LEU A 81 4.90 6.51 -15.82
CA LEU A 81 5.36 7.51 -14.85
C LEU A 81 5.35 8.95 -15.41
N PRO A 82 5.91 9.24 -16.60
CA PRO A 82 5.89 10.59 -17.17
C PRO A 82 4.52 11.06 -17.66
N GLN A 83 3.54 10.16 -17.75
CA GLN A 83 2.19 10.47 -18.22
C GLN A 83 1.22 10.80 -17.08
N VAL A 84 1.63 10.62 -15.82
CA VAL A 84 0.80 10.92 -14.65
C VAL A 84 0.58 12.43 -14.54
N SER A 85 -0.62 12.87 -14.90
CA SER A 85 -1.02 14.29 -14.95
C SER A 85 -2.08 14.69 -13.92
N LEU A 86 -2.70 13.73 -13.24
CA LEU A 86 -3.67 13.99 -12.18
C LEU A 86 -2.97 14.48 -10.90
N PRO A 87 -3.59 15.35 -10.10
CA PRO A 87 -3.12 15.66 -8.76
C PRO A 87 -3.00 14.42 -7.87
N PHE A 88 -1.91 14.32 -7.09
CA PHE A 88 -1.75 13.20 -6.15
C PHE A 88 -0.94 13.55 -4.90
N LEU A 89 -1.15 12.73 -3.87
CA LEU A 89 -0.40 12.73 -2.63
C LEU A 89 0.35 11.41 -2.49
N ILE A 90 1.66 11.47 -2.24
CA ILE A 90 2.49 10.32 -1.91
C ILE A 90 2.77 10.35 -0.42
N LEU A 91 2.47 9.24 0.26
CA LEU A 91 2.78 9.01 1.66
C LEU A 91 3.65 7.76 1.73
N HIS A 92 4.86 7.87 2.27
CA HIS A 92 5.78 6.74 2.33
C HIS A 92 6.55 6.70 3.65
N GLY A 93 6.72 5.50 4.21
CA GLY A 93 7.56 5.31 5.40
C GLY A 93 9.04 5.22 5.02
N ALA A 94 9.90 6.04 5.62
CA ALA A 94 11.33 6.04 5.29
C ALA A 94 12.06 4.74 5.67
N ALA A 95 11.46 3.93 6.56
CA ALA A 95 11.96 2.62 6.95
C ALA A 95 11.14 1.47 6.35
N ASP A 96 10.35 1.72 5.30
CA ASP A 96 9.61 0.70 4.58
C ASP A 96 10.58 -0.30 3.89
N ARG A 97 10.44 -1.58 4.25
CA ARG A 97 11.22 -2.71 3.70
C ARG A 97 10.43 -3.57 2.72
N VAL A 98 9.17 -3.26 2.50
CA VAL A 98 8.27 -3.95 1.57
C VAL A 98 8.24 -3.21 0.23
N THR A 99 8.17 -1.88 0.28
CA THR A 99 8.29 -1.05 -0.92
C THR A 99 9.36 0.02 -0.72
N ASP A 100 10.38 0.00 -1.59
CA ASP A 100 11.49 0.96 -1.53
C ASP A 100 11.00 2.41 -1.68
N PRO A 101 11.26 3.30 -0.71
CA PRO A 101 10.93 4.73 -0.81
C PRO A 101 11.50 5.44 -2.05
N SER A 102 12.61 4.96 -2.61
CA SER A 102 13.22 5.50 -3.84
C SER A 102 12.26 5.44 -5.03
N VAL A 103 11.35 4.46 -5.06
CA VAL A 103 10.34 4.31 -6.12
C VAL A 103 9.29 5.42 -6.03
N SER A 104 8.95 5.85 -4.82
CA SER A 104 8.03 6.96 -4.58
C SER A 104 8.66 8.31 -4.95
N ASP A 105 9.94 8.50 -4.65
CA ASP A 105 10.72 9.66 -5.13
C ASP A 105 10.80 9.68 -6.67
N LEU A 106 10.98 8.52 -7.32
CA LEU A 106 10.95 8.40 -8.78
C LEU A 106 9.59 8.85 -9.35
N LEU A 107 8.46 8.36 -8.80
CA LEU A 107 7.13 8.82 -9.21
C LEU A 107 6.98 10.34 -9.04
N TYR A 108 7.39 10.87 -7.89
CA TYR A 108 7.31 12.30 -7.60
C TYR A 108 8.08 13.13 -8.64
N ARG A 109 9.30 12.72 -9.01
CA ARG A 109 10.13 13.44 -9.98
C ARG A 109 9.64 13.29 -11.42
N SER A 110 9.22 12.09 -11.79
CA SER A 110 8.87 11.77 -13.19
C SER A 110 7.48 12.24 -13.60
N ALA A 111 6.52 12.35 -12.68
CA ALA A 111 5.15 12.71 -13.04
C ALA A 111 5.03 14.10 -13.70
N ALA A 112 4.18 14.20 -14.72
CA ALA A 112 3.93 15.44 -15.46
C ALA A 112 3.16 16.50 -14.67
N THR A 113 2.34 16.09 -13.68
CA THR A 113 1.63 17.05 -12.83
C THR A 113 2.59 17.90 -12.00
N THR A 114 2.24 19.18 -11.82
CA THR A 114 2.85 20.07 -10.84
C THR A 114 2.14 20.01 -9.49
N ASP A 115 0.87 19.60 -9.47
CA ASP A 115 0.09 19.42 -8.25
C ASP A 115 0.36 18.04 -7.64
N LYS A 116 1.52 17.92 -6.98
CA LYS A 116 1.96 16.70 -6.33
C LYS A 116 2.62 17.02 -5.00
N THR A 117 2.37 16.18 -4.01
CA THR A 117 2.94 16.29 -2.67
C THR A 117 3.58 14.98 -2.28
N PHE A 118 4.74 15.02 -1.63
CA PHE A 118 5.43 13.83 -1.14
C PHE A 118 5.82 13.98 0.33
N ASN A 119 5.17 13.21 1.19
CA ASN A 119 5.47 13.12 2.61
C ASN A 119 6.23 11.82 2.89
N LEU A 120 7.49 11.96 3.28
CA LEU A 120 8.36 10.85 3.68
C LEU A 120 8.50 10.83 5.21
N TYR A 121 7.90 9.83 5.85
CA TYR A 121 7.84 9.76 7.30
C TYR A 121 9.04 9.02 7.90
N THR A 122 9.92 9.73 8.61
CA THR A 122 11.13 9.15 9.21
C THR A 122 10.81 8.02 10.19
N GLY A 123 11.43 6.86 9.99
CA GLY A 123 11.31 5.70 10.89
C GLY A 123 9.99 4.93 10.83
N MET A 124 9.02 5.38 10.02
CA MET A 124 7.77 4.66 9.76
C MET A 124 7.97 3.60 8.67
N TRP A 125 7.21 2.50 8.77
CA TRP A 125 7.29 1.30 7.95
C TRP A 125 6.22 1.33 6.85
N HIS A 126 5.87 0.17 6.30
CA HIS A 126 4.97 0.04 5.15
C HIS A 126 3.51 0.42 5.46
N ALA A 127 2.95 -0.11 6.55
CA ALA A 127 1.53 0.00 6.85
C ALA A 127 1.17 1.30 7.58
N LEU A 128 1.36 2.45 6.92
CA LEU A 128 1.23 3.79 7.52
C LEU A 128 -0.11 4.07 8.22
N THR A 129 -1.21 3.49 7.71
CA THR A 129 -2.58 3.80 8.17
C THR A 129 -3.11 2.85 9.24
N SER A 130 -2.38 1.78 9.59
CA SER A 130 -2.88 0.75 10.51
C SER A 130 -1.81 -0.05 11.26
N GLY A 131 -0.57 -0.05 10.79
CA GLY A 131 0.53 -0.84 11.34
C GLY A 131 1.59 -0.06 12.09
N GLU A 132 1.41 1.26 12.24
CA GLU A 132 2.30 2.17 12.96
C GLU A 132 1.82 2.47 14.39
N LEU A 133 2.60 3.25 15.13
CA LEU A 133 2.18 3.78 16.43
C LEU A 133 0.94 4.70 16.27
N PRO A 134 0.02 4.77 17.25
CA PRO A 134 -1.21 5.55 17.12
C PRO A 134 -0.99 7.00 16.68
N HIS A 135 -0.04 7.72 17.30
CA HIS A 135 0.26 9.11 16.93
C HIS A 135 0.80 9.27 15.50
N ASN A 136 1.51 8.27 14.98
CA ASN A 136 2.01 8.25 13.60
C ASN A 136 0.85 8.04 12.63
N ILE A 137 -0.08 7.14 12.95
CA ILE A 137 -1.30 6.91 12.18
C ILE A 137 -2.14 8.19 12.12
N ASP A 138 -2.33 8.86 13.27
CA ASP A 138 -3.08 10.10 13.35
C ASP A 138 -2.43 11.23 12.52
N ALA A 139 -1.09 11.29 12.50
CA ALA A 139 -0.38 12.23 11.65
C ALA A 139 -0.61 11.96 10.15
N VAL A 140 -0.55 10.70 9.73
CA VAL A 140 -0.82 10.29 8.34
C VAL A 140 -2.25 10.66 7.93
N PHE A 141 -3.23 10.38 8.77
CA PHE A 141 -4.63 10.72 8.47
C PHE A 141 -4.87 12.22 8.43
N ARG A 142 -4.25 12.99 9.33
CA ARG A 142 -4.31 14.45 9.29
C ARG A 142 -3.77 14.99 7.98
N ASP A 143 -2.61 14.52 7.54
CA ASP A 143 -2.01 14.96 6.26
C ASP A 143 -2.90 14.62 5.04
N ILE A 144 -3.56 13.44 5.05
CA ILE A 144 -4.53 13.06 4.01
C ILE A 144 -5.72 14.02 4.01
N ILE A 145 -6.32 14.24 5.18
CA ILE A 145 -7.51 15.07 5.37
C ILE A 145 -7.21 16.51 4.97
N ASP A 146 -6.08 17.06 5.42
CA ASP A 146 -5.64 18.40 5.07
C ASP A 146 -5.42 18.52 3.55
N TRP A 147 -4.75 17.56 2.93
CA TRP A 147 -4.51 17.56 1.48
C TRP A 147 -5.82 17.54 0.68
N LEU A 148 -6.82 16.77 1.14
CA LEU A 148 -8.15 16.73 0.54
C LEU A 148 -8.91 18.04 0.77
N HIS A 149 -8.88 18.61 1.97
CA HIS A 149 -9.56 19.87 2.29
C HIS A 149 -9.06 21.02 1.43
N HIS A 150 -7.75 21.11 1.16
CA HIS A 150 -7.20 22.14 0.27
C HIS A 150 -7.75 22.08 -1.17
N ARG A 151 -8.30 20.94 -1.60
CA ARG A 151 -8.83 20.73 -2.97
C ARG A 151 -10.34 20.60 -3.05
N THR A 152 -11.01 20.46 -1.91
CA THR A 152 -12.46 20.24 -1.84
C THR A 152 -13.19 21.36 -1.10
N SER A 153 -12.47 22.16 -0.31
CA SER A 153 -13.08 23.32 0.33
C SER A 153 -13.48 24.31 -0.76
N PRO A 154 -14.75 24.70 -0.87
CA PRO A 154 -15.11 25.86 -1.67
C PRO A 154 -14.29 27.02 -1.11
N THR A 155 -13.66 27.81 -1.99
CA THR A 155 -13.05 29.08 -1.58
C THR A 155 -14.08 29.82 -0.71
N SER A 156 -13.82 29.89 0.61
CA SER A 156 -14.68 30.35 1.71
C SER A 156 -15.91 29.50 2.13
N ALA A 157 -15.81 28.81 3.29
CA ALA A 157 -16.84 28.78 4.35
C ALA A 157 -16.33 28.07 5.64
N SER A 158 -16.31 28.86 6.73
CA SER A 158 -16.29 28.54 8.17
C SER A 158 -15.95 27.12 8.67
N HIS A 159 -14.87 27.08 9.47
CA HIS A 159 -14.53 26.10 10.50
C HIS A 159 -15.72 25.69 11.37
N ASP A 160 -15.92 24.38 11.53
CA ASP A 160 -16.43 23.83 12.80
C ASP A 160 -15.74 22.47 13.05
N SER A 161 -14.89 22.43 14.08
CA SER A 161 -14.05 21.28 14.40
C SER A 161 -14.67 20.45 15.53
N SER A 162 -15.23 19.29 15.18
CA SER A 162 -15.34 18.17 16.12
C SER A 162 -14.80 16.91 15.44
N THR A 163 -13.49 16.69 15.60
CA THR A 163 -12.77 15.55 15.03
C THR A 163 -12.45 14.53 16.13
N SER A 164 -13.28 13.48 16.21
CA SER A 164 -12.84 12.18 16.75
C SER A 164 -11.89 11.55 15.72
N SER A 165 -10.86 10.85 16.19
CA SER A 165 -9.83 10.32 15.30
C SER A 165 -10.40 9.23 14.38
N GLU A 166 -9.96 9.20 13.12
CA GLU A 166 -10.34 8.14 12.18
C GLU A 166 -9.96 6.74 12.69
N ALA A 167 -8.92 6.64 13.54
CA ALA A 167 -8.56 5.42 14.25
C ALA A 167 -9.65 4.95 15.23
N GLU A 168 -10.25 5.87 15.99
CA GLU A 168 -11.41 5.58 16.87
C GLU A 168 -12.64 5.15 16.06
N ARG A 169 -12.89 5.81 14.92
CA ARG A 169 -14.01 5.47 14.02
C ARG A 169 -13.87 4.08 13.42
N LYS A 170 -12.66 3.71 12.97
CA LYS A 170 -12.36 2.36 12.47
C LYS A 170 -12.47 1.31 13.58
N ALA A 171 -11.88 1.57 14.75
CA ALA A 171 -11.99 0.66 15.89
C ALA A 171 -13.46 0.42 16.28
N LYS A 172 -14.29 1.47 16.28
CA LYS A 172 -15.72 1.37 16.59
C LYS A 172 -16.51 0.60 15.52
N HIS A 173 -16.14 0.73 14.25
CA HIS A 173 -16.75 -0.05 13.16
C HIS A 173 -16.38 -1.54 13.26
N ASP A 174 -15.12 -1.85 13.58
CA ASP A 174 -14.67 -3.23 13.78
C ASP A 174 -15.34 -3.86 15.02
N ASP A 175 -15.57 -3.11 16.10
CA ASP A 175 -16.30 -3.60 17.30
C ASP A 175 -17.78 -3.86 17.01
N THR A 176 -18.44 -3.03 16.18
CA THR A 176 -19.86 -3.20 15.84
C THR A 176 -20.13 -4.36 14.89
N THR A 177 -19.13 -4.81 14.12
CA THR A 177 -19.27 -6.00 13.26
C THR A 177 -19.11 -7.32 14.02
N HIS A 178 -18.56 -7.30 15.25
CA HIS A 178 -18.43 -8.49 16.09
C HIS A 178 -19.68 -8.84 16.90
N ASP A 179 -20.64 -7.92 17.09
CA ASP A 179 -21.84 -8.16 17.91
C ASP A 179 -23.04 -8.70 17.11
N CYS A 180 -23.00 -8.66 15.77
CA CYS A 180 -24.09 -9.16 14.91
C CYS A 180 -24.12 -10.70 14.76
N GLY A 181 -23.29 -11.43 15.51
CA GLY A 181 -23.15 -12.90 15.42
C GLY A 181 -23.80 -13.71 16.55
N LYS A 182 -24.40 -13.06 17.56
CA LYS A 182 -25.00 -13.75 18.72
C LYS A 182 -26.49 -13.48 18.86
N GLN A 183 -27.29 -13.85 17.86
CA GLN A 183 -28.73 -14.05 18.04
C GLN A 183 -29.30 -14.91 16.91
N THR A 184 -29.16 -16.22 17.04
CA THR A 184 -30.11 -17.18 16.48
C THR A 184 -30.29 -18.28 17.50
N SER A 185 -31.49 -18.28 18.11
CA SER A 185 -32.00 -19.33 18.99
C SER A 185 -32.35 -20.59 18.22
#